data_AF-A0A7W4GHJ5-F1
#
_entry.id   AF-A0A7W4GHJ5-F1
#
_cell.length_a   1.000
_cell.length_b   1.000
_cell.length_c   1.000
_cell.angle_alpha   90.00
_cell.angle_beta   90.00
_cell.angle_gamma   90.00
#
_symmetry.space_group_name_H-M   'P 1'
#
loop_
_entity.id
_entity.type
_entity.pdbx_description
1 polymer ?
#
loop_
_entity_poly.entity_id
_entity_poly.type
_entity_poly.pdbx_seq_one_letter_code
_entity_poly.pdbx_strand_id
1 'polypeptide(L)'
;MNLTTKQKQHLKGLAHSLKPVVLLGGNGLTEGVLAEIDSALTHHELIKVKIASADRELKNAIVDAIVRETQSTKVQLIGHVLVIFRHSAEMKIALPKAK
;
A
#
# COMPACT_ATOMS: atom_id res chain seq x y z
N MET A 1 10.37 -6.30 -0.77
CA MET A 1 11.48 -5.34 -0.51
C MET A 1 11.52 -5.01 1.00
N ASN A 2 12.70 -4.99 1.63
CA ASN A 2 12.81 -4.64 3.06
C ASN A 2 13.15 -3.16 3.23
N LEU A 3 12.18 -2.36 3.69
CA LEU A 3 12.36 -0.93 3.98
C LEU A 3 12.89 -0.72 5.40
N THR A 4 13.88 0.15 5.55
CA THR A 4 14.38 0.56 6.87
C THR A 4 13.35 1.39 7.63
N THR A 5 13.52 1.52 8.95
CA THR A 5 12.65 2.36 9.79
C THR A 5 12.60 3.81 9.31
N LYS A 6 13.74 4.38 8.89
CA LYS A 6 13.83 5.76 8.36
C LYS A 6 13.06 5.89 7.04
N GLN A 7 13.20 4.92 6.14
CA GLN A 7 12.46 4.89 4.87
C GLN A 7 10.95 4.76 5.10
N LYS A 8 10.53 3.87 6.00
CA LYS A 8 9.11 3.76 6.38
C LYS A 8 8.60 5.08 6.96
N GLN A 9 9.36 5.77 7.83
CA GLN A 9 8.94 7.05 8.39
C GLN A 9 8.79 8.14 7.31
N HIS A 10 9.72 8.20 6.37
CA HIS A 10 9.64 9.11 5.23
C HIS A 10 8.38 8.85 4.39
N LEU A 11 8.13 7.59 4.03
CA LEU A 11 6.95 7.19 3.26
C LEU A 11 5.64 7.46 4.01
N LYS A 12 5.61 7.30 5.34
CA LYS A 12 4.45 7.70 6.16
C LYS A 12 4.18 9.20 6.08
N GLY A 13 5.23 10.01 6.12
CA GLY A 13 5.15 11.46 5.95
C GLY A 13 4.55 11.84 4.60
N LEU A 14 5.08 11.27 3.51
CA LEU A 14 4.55 11.47 2.16
C LEU A 14 3.10 10.98 2.03
N ALA A 15 2.79 9.83 2.62
CA ALA A 15 1.46 9.26 2.56
C ALA A 15 0.44 10.14 3.28
N HIS A 16 0.80 10.93 4.30
CA HIS A 16 -0.16 11.68 5.12
C HIS A 16 -1.14 12.52 4.29
N SER A 17 -0.64 13.27 3.31
CA SER A 17 -1.45 14.14 2.44
C SER A 17 -2.20 13.40 1.32
N LEU A 18 -1.88 12.13 1.06
CA LEU A 18 -2.52 11.36 -0.01
C LEU A 18 -3.94 10.97 0.37
N LYS A 19 -4.84 10.97 -0.63
CA LYS A 19 -6.17 10.35 -0.50
C LYS A 19 -6.08 8.87 -0.92
N PRO A 20 -6.93 7.98 -0.38
CA PRO A 20 -7.05 6.63 -0.91
C PRO A 20 -7.43 6.66 -2.40
N VAL A 21 -6.68 5.92 -3.20
CA VAL A 21 -6.90 5.82 -4.66
C VAL A 21 -7.61 4.52 -5.04
N VAL A 22 -7.57 3.51 -4.17
CA VAL A 22 -8.34 2.27 -4.32
C VAL A 22 -9.23 2.05 -3.10
N LEU A 23 -10.46 1.61 -3.34
CA LEU A 23 -11.49 1.34 -2.33
C LEU A 23 -11.95 -0.12 -2.45
N LEU A 24 -11.69 -0.94 -1.44
CA LEU A 24 -12.28 -2.28 -1.33
C LEU A 24 -13.68 -2.17 -0.73
N GLY A 25 -14.68 -2.52 -1.54
CA GLY A 25 -16.07 -2.65 -1.12
C GLY A 25 -16.36 -3.98 -0.39
N GLY A 26 -17.64 -4.30 -0.23
CA GLY A 26 -18.10 -5.50 0.50
C GLY A 26 -17.70 -6.83 -0.12
N ASN A 27 -17.37 -6.85 -1.42
CA ASN A 27 -16.94 -8.06 -2.14
C ASN A 27 -15.46 -8.43 -1.84
N GLY A 28 -14.76 -7.65 -1.02
CA GLY A 28 -13.38 -7.94 -0.62
C GLY A 28 -12.36 -7.72 -1.72
N LEU A 29 -11.29 -8.52 -1.70
CA LEU A 29 -10.20 -8.47 -2.67
C LEU A 29 -10.53 -9.34 -3.89
N THR A 30 -10.91 -8.69 -4.99
CA THR A 30 -11.17 -9.35 -6.28
C THR A 30 -10.00 -9.17 -7.23
N GLU A 31 -9.97 -9.92 -8.33
CA GLU A 31 -8.94 -9.75 -9.37
C GLU A 31 -8.94 -8.34 -9.98
N GLY A 32 -10.12 -7.75 -10.20
CA GLY A 32 -10.23 -6.39 -10.72
C GLY A 32 -9.63 -5.36 -9.76
N VAL A 33 -9.92 -5.48 -8.47
CA VAL A 33 -9.32 -4.62 -7.44
C VAL A 33 -7.81 -4.81 -7.39
N LEU A 34 -7.33 -6.05 -7.50
CA LEU A 34 -5.91 -6.34 -7.49
C LEU A 34 -5.20 -5.69 -8.70
N ALA A 35 -5.80 -5.75 -9.89
CA ALA A 35 -5.29 -5.09 -11.09
C ALA A 35 -5.26 -3.56 -10.94
N GLU A 36 -6.28 -2.96 -10.31
CA GLU A 36 -6.29 -1.53 -9.98
C GLU A 36 -5.17 -1.14 -9.01
N ILE A 37 -4.95 -1.94 -7.96
CA ILE A 37 -3.85 -1.72 -7.00
C ILE A 37 -2.51 -1.79 -7.73
N ASP A 38 -2.32 -2.79 -8.59
CA ASP A 38 -1.08 -2.97 -9.33
C ASP A 38 -0.79 -1.79 -10.28
N SER A 39 -1.80 -1.35 -11.03
CA SER A 39 -1.72 -0.17 -11.89
C SER A 39 -1.40 1.09 -11.08
N ALA A 40 -2.10 1.32 -9.97
CA ALA A 40 -1.87 2.47 -9.11
C ALA A 40 -0.47 2.47 -8.49
N LEU A 41 0.06 1.31 -8.08
CA LEU A 41 1.43 1.16 -7.60
C LEU A 41 2.45 1.48 -8.70
N THR A 42 2.20 1.06 -9.94
CA THR A 42 3.10 1.34 -11.07
C THR A 42 3.17 2.84 -11.37
N HIS A 43 2.05 3.55 -11.28
CA HIS A 43 2.00 4.99 -11.57
C HIS A 43 2.51 5.86 -10.42
N HIS A 44 2.17 5.53 -9.18
CA HIS A 44 2.37 6.40 -8.02
C HIS A 44 3.45 5.92 -7.04
N GLU A 45 3.86 4.65 -7.12
CA GLU A 45 4.76 3.94 -6.20
C GLU A 45 4.25 3.80 -4.77
N LEU A 46 3.71 4.87 -4.18
CA LEU A 46 3.13 4.97 -2.84
C LEU A 46 1.64 5.25 -2.94
N ILE A 47 0.81 4.33 -2.45
CA ILE A 47 -0.64 4.48 -2.51
C ILE A 47 -1.32 4.17 -1.18
N LYS A 48 -2.54 4.70 -1.04
CA LYS A 48 -3.48 4.37 0.04
C LYS A 48 -4.62 3.53 -0.52
N VAL A 49 -4.91 2.41 0.14
CA VAL A 49 -6.03 1.52 -0.15
C VAL A 49 -6.97 1.54 1.05
N LYS A 50 -8.25 1.85 0.84
CA LYS A 50 -9.27 1.79 1.90
C LYS A 50 -9.94 0.42 1.91
N ILE A 51 -9.96 -0.24 3.05
CA ILE A 51 -10.53 -1.58 3.25
C ILE A 51 -11.77 -1.44 4.14
N ALA A 52 -12.96 -1.62 3.56
CA ALA A 52 -14.23 -1.43 4.28
C ALA A 52 -14.55 -2.50 5.36
N SER A 53 -13.70 -3.53 5.52
CA SER A 53 -13.92 -4.59 6.52
C SER A 53 -13.75 -4.10 7.96
N ALA A 54 -14.73 -4.43 8.82
CA ALA A 54 -14.69 -4.23 10.27
C ALA A 54 -13.93 -5.34 11.00
N ASP A 55 -13.83 -6.53 10.40
CA ASP A 55 -13.13 -7.68 10.96
C ASP A 55 -11.61 -7.50 10.83
N ARG A 56 -10.90 -7.61 11.96
CA ARG A 56 -9.46 -7.43 12.05
C ARG A 56 -8.68 -8.57 11.39
N GLU A 57 -9.13 -9.81 11.53
CA GLU A 57 -8.47 -10.99 10.98
C GLU A 57 -8.60 -11.01 9.47
N LEU A 58 -9.82 -10.80 8.96
CA LEU A 58 -10.06 -10.69 7.53
C LEU A 58 -9.26 -9.52 6.91
N LYS A 59 -9.20 -8.38 7.60
CA LYS A 59 -8.39 -7.24 7.14
C LYS A 59 -6.90 -7.58 7.05
N ASN A 60 -6.34 -8.28 8.04
CA ASN A 60 -4.94 -8.69 7.99
C ASN A 60 -4.69 -9.67 6.83
N ALA A 61 -5.59 -10.64 6.62
CA ALA A 61 -5.50 -11.57 5.50
C ALA A 61 -5.56 -10.85 4.14
N ILE A 62 -6.44 -9.87 3.97
CA ILE A 62 -6.51 -9.02 2.78
C ILE A 62 -5.21 -8.24 2.58
N VAL A 63 -4.67 -7.63 3.64
CA VAL A 63 -3.42 -6.87 3.58
C VAL A 63 -2.26 -7.77 3.16
N ASP A 64 -2.15 -8.96 3.74
CA ASP A 64 -1.08 -9.90 3.43
C ASP A 64 -1.21 -10.45 2.00
N ALA A 65 -2.45 -10.70 1.53
CA ALA A 65 -2.72 -11.05 0.14
C ALA A 65 -2.29 -9.93 -0.82
N ILE A 66 -2.72 -8.68 -0.60
CA ILE A 66 -2.33 -7.53 -1.43
C ILE A 66 -0.80 -7.42 -1.51
N VAL A 67 -0.12 -7.47 -0.36
CA VAL A 67 1.34 -7.37 -0.29
C VAL A 67 2.04 -8.48 -1.07
N ARG A 68 1.54 -9.72 -0.95
CA ARG A 68 2.08 -10.89 -1.66
C ARG A 68 1.85 -10.78 -3.17
N GLU A 69 0.62 -10.56 -3.61
CA GLU A 69 0.29 -10.56 -5.03
C GLU A 69 0.94 -9.39 -5.78
N THR A 70 1.02 -8.22 -5.13
CA THR A 70 1.61 -7.01 -5.75
C THR A 70 3.11 -6.90 -5.54
N GLN A 71 3.74 -7.80 -4.77
CA GLN A 71 5.15 -7.70 -4.38
C GLN A 71 5.52 -6.33 -3.77
N SER A 72 4.55 -5.66 -3.14
CA SER A 72 4.71 -4.36 -2.51
C SER A 72 5.16 -4.51 -1.06
N THR A 73 5.49 -3.41 -0.41
CA THR A 73 5.84 -3.38 1.01
C THR A 73 4.79 -2.62 1.79
N LYS A 74 4.25 -3.25 2.84
CA LYS A 74 3.39 -2.59 3.83
C LYS A 74 4.18 -1.52 4.58
N VAL A 75 3.79 -0.26 4.39
CA VAL A 75 4.36 0.89 5.09
C VAL A 75 3.63 1.12 6.42
N GLN A 76 2.30 1.11 6.37
CA GLN A 76 1.44 1.36 7.53
C GLN A 76 0.03 0.81 7.31
N LEU A 77 -0.65 0.44 8.40
CA LEU A 77 -2.08 0.17 8.41
C LEU A 77 -2.70 1.03 9.52
N ILE A 78 -3.57 1.98 9.16
CA ILE A 78 -4.23 2.89 10.11
C ILE A 78 -5.75 2.73 9.97
N GLY A 79 -6.39 2.14 10.98
CA GLY A 79 -7.82 1.86 10.92
C GLY A 79 -8.17 0.97 9.71
N HIS A 80 -8.81 1.59 8.72
CA HIS A 80 -9.23 0.97 7.45
C HIS A 80 -8.36 1.37 6.26
N VAL A 81 -7.28 2.13 6.46
CA VAL A 81 -6.42 2.60 5.38
C VAL A 81 -5.08 1.87 5.43
N LEU A 82 -4.80 1.13 4.36
CA LEU A 82 -3.52 0.48 4.10
C LEU A 82 -2.64 1.42 3.26
N VAL A 83 -1.42 1.66 3.71
CA VAL A 83 -0.37 2.36 2.95
C VAL A 83 0.64 1.32 2.48
N ILE A 84 0.82 1.22 1.16
CA ILE A 84 1.76 0.29 0.52
C ILE A 84 2.65 1.03 -0.46
N PHE A 85 3.84 0.48 -0.64
CA PHE A 85 4.87 1.05 -1.49
C PHE A 85 5.53 -0.01 -2.37
N ARG A 86 5.78 0.31 -3.64
CA ARG A 86 6.58 -0.48 -4.57
C ARG A 86 7.38 0.46 -5.47
N HIS A 87 8.68 0.21 -5.67
CA HIS A 87 9.45 0.96 -6.66
C HIS A 87 8.90 0.71 -8.06
N SER A 88 8.72 1.79 -8.82
CA SER A 88 8.54 1.71 -10.27
C SER A 88 9.91 1.70 -10.95
N ALA A 89 9.94 1.37 -12.24
CA ALA A 89 11.15 1.47 -13.05
C ALA A 89 11.71 2.90 -13.12
N GLU A 90 10.85 3.91 -12.94
CA GLU A 90 11.20 5.33 -13.04
C GLU A 90 11.72 5.92 -11.71
N MET A 91 11.62 5.19 -10.59
CA MET A 91 12.05 5.64 -9.25
C MET A 91 11.59 7.06 -8.90
N LYS A 92 10.26 7.29 -8.90
CA LYS A 92 9.65 8.61 -8.70
C LYS A 92 9.86 9.15 -7.28
N ILE A 93 9.92 8.27 -6.29
CA ILE A 93 10.09 8.59 -4.88
C ILE A 93 11.50 8.24 -4.43
N ALA A 94 12.31 9.28 -4.21
CA ALA A 94 13.65 9.13 -3.66
C ALA A 94 13.60 8.70 -2.19
N LEU A 95 14.09 7.50 -1.88
CA LEU A 95 14.18 7.02 -0.51
C LEU A 95 15.42 7.58 0.20
N PRO A 96 15.32 7.96 1.49
CA PRO A 96 16.49 8.36 2.26
C PRO A 96 17.49 7.20 2.36
N LYS A 97 18.78 7.53 2.29
CA LYS A 97 19.87 6.56 2.42
C LYS A 97 19.74 5.83 3.76
N ALA A 98 19.82 4.51 3.73
CA ALA A 98 19.96 3.69 4.93
C ALA A 98 21.32 4.04 5.55
N LYS A 99 21.29 4.72 6.70
CA LYS A 99 22.46 4.99 7.54
C LYS A 99 22.25 4.27 8.84
#